data_AF-A0A4P9YG47-F1
#
_entry.id   AF-A0A4P9YG47-F1
#
_cell.length_a   1.000
_cell.length_b   1.000
_cell.length_c   1.000
_cell.angle_alpha   90.00
_cell.angle_beta   90.00
_cell.angle_gamma   90.00
#
_symmetry.space_group_name_H-M   'P 1'
#
loop_
_entity.id
_entity.type
_entity.pdbx_description
1 polymer ?
#
loop_
_entity_poly.entity_id
_entity_poly.type
_entity_poly.pdbx_seq_one_letter_code
_entity_poly.pdbx_strand_id
1 'polypeptide(L)'
;GFELSLNQKERLRDKLLEHDCVPVFLTENIGKGHYDGYGKGQLWPLFHYLLWENVEETMKNEKDSWDAYVLANELYVDAIMSVYEEGDTGNVLDVGWIVWIHDYHLLLVPQMLRKKIPEALIGFFLHSPFPTSEIFRCLPRRKEVLMGVLGSNLIGFQTYSYARHFISSCTRVLGLESTPKGVDYKGFLVMIGIFPIGVDVERIEKRRKSEKVKKKIEVIKEMFGNKKLIVGRDKLDEIKGVQHKLNSFEKFLSEYPEFRNQVVLVQVTTPGREVGHKNKKKIETRVSEIISRINGKYGSLEFVPVHHFHHQLERDE
;
A
#
# COMPACT_ATOMS: atom_id res chain seq x y z
N GLY A 1 -15.16 11.26 -15.28
CA GLY A 1 -13.98 10.66 -15.93
C GLY A 1 -14.31 10.34 -17.37
N PHE A 2 -13.32 10.07 -18.21
CA PHE A 2 -13.56 9.56 -19.56
C PHE A 2 -13.77 8.05 -19.47
N GLU A 3 -15.00 7.56 -19.65
CA GLU A 3 -15.22 6.13 -19.88
C GLU A 3 -14.69 5.76 -21.26
N LEU A 4 -13.88 4.70 -21.32
CA LEU A 4 -13.36 4.18 -22.57
C LEU A 4 -14.50 3.59 -23.41
N SER A 5 -14.54 3.91 -24.70
CA SER A 5 -15.43 3.25 -25.65
C SER A 5 -15.07 1.77 -25.81
N LEU A 6 -16.00 0.95 -26.32
CA LEU A 6 -15.74 -0.48 -26.53
C LEU A 6 -14.49 -0.73 -27.40
N ASN A 7 -14.37 -0.01 -28.51
CA ASN A 7 -13.19 -0.07 -29.39
C ASN A 7 -11.89 0.32 -28.66
N GLN A 8 -11.94 1.34 -27.79
CA GLN A 8 -10.78 1.71 -26.97
C GLN A 8 -10.40 0.61 -25.95
N LYS A 9 -11.39 -0.06 -25.35
CA LYS A 9 -11.15 -1.18 -24.43
C LYS A 9 -10.53 -2.38 -25.15
N GLU A 10 -11.02 -2.72 -26.35
CA GLU A 10 -10.47 -3.79 -27.18
C GLU A 10 -9.03 -3.50 -27.57
N ARG A 11 -8.76 -2.31 -28.13
CA ARG A 11 -7.40 -1.91 -28.49
C ARG A 11 -6.44 -1.90 -27.30
N LEU A 12 -6.92 -1.52 -26.10
CA LEU A 12 -6.10 -1.56 -24.90
C LEU A 12 -5.84 -3.00 -24.46
N ARG A 13 -6.83 -3.88 -24.56
CA ARG A 13 -6.69 -5.30 -24.26
C ARG A 13 -5.62 -5.93 -25.16
N ASP A 14 -5.70 -5.73 -26.47
CA ASP A 14 -4.72 -6.30 -27.41
C ASP A 14 -3.29 -5.87 -27.09
N LYS A 15 -3.09 -4.56 -26.84
CA LYS A 15 -1.78 -4.02 -26.45
C LYS A 15 -1.25 -4.55 -25.13
N LEU A 16 -2.12 -4.82 -24.16
CA LEU A 16 -1.71 -5.34 -22.86
C LEU A 16 -1.43 -6.84 -22.93
N LEU A 17 -2.14 -7.57 -23.79
CA LEU A 17 -1.88 -8.99 -24.05
C LEU A 17 -0.49 -9.21 -24.67
N GLU A 18 0.04 -8.26 -25.45
CA GLU A 18 1.45 -8.28 -25.92
C GLU A 18 2.48 -8.29 -24.77
N HIS A 19 2.04 -7.97 -23.54
CA HIS A 19 2.84 -7.94 -22.33
C HIS A 19 2.33 -8.93 -21.25
N ASP A 20 1.56 -9.94 -21.65
CA ASP A 20 0.94 -10.93 -20.75
C ASP A 20 0.05 -10.27 -19.65
N CYS A 21 -0.54 -9.12 -19.98
CA CYS A 21 -1.39 -8.36 -19.08
C CYS A 21 -2.85 -8.41 -19.53
N VAL A 22 -3.74 -8.83 -18.63
CA VAL A 22 -5.19 -8.80 -18.86
C VAL A 22 -5.80 -7.61 -18.09
N PRO A 23 -6.37 -6.60 -18.77
CA PRO A 23 -6.99 -5.47 -18.09
C PRO A 23 -8.36 -5.82 -17.49
N VAL A 24 -8.61 -5.33 -16.28
CA VAL A 24 -9.95 -5.31 -15.66
C VAL A 24 -10.51 -3.90 -15.79
N PHE A 25 -11.61 -3.75 -16.54
CA PHE A 25 -12.25 -2.46 -16.76
C PHE A 25 -13.36 -2.24 -15.73
N LEU A 26 -13.19 -1.25 -14.85
CA LEU A 26 -14.21 -0.81 -13.90
C LEU A 26 -14.90 0.46 -14.44
N THR A 27 -16.21 0.59 -14.22
CA THR A 27 -16.89 1.87 -14.43
C THR A 27 -16.41 2.89 -13.41
N GLU A 28 -16.60 4.19 -13.66
CA GLU A 28 -16.16 5.24 -12.75
C GLU A 28 -16.74 5.06 -11.33
N ASN A 29 -18.02 4.70 -11.24
CA ASN A 29 -18.69 4.46 -9.95
C ASN A 29 -18.12 3.26 -9.21
N ILE A 30 -17.89 2.13 -9.89
CA ILE A 30 -17.31 0.93 -9.27
C ILE A 30 -15.87 1.21 -8.84
N GLY A 31 -15.05 1.80 -9.71
CA GLY A 31 -13.67 2.11 -9.42
C GLY A 31 -13.54 3.05 -8.21
N LYS A 32 -14.35 4.10 -8.15
CA LYS A 32 -14.37 5.03 -7.01
C LYS A 32 -14.88 4.36 -5.73
N GLY A 33 -15.97 3.58 -5.79
CA GLY A 33 -16.50 2.87 -4.62
C GLY A 33 -15.53 1.81 -4.07
N HIS A 34 -14.88 1.04 -4.95
CA HIS A 34 -13.89 0.01 -4.59
C HIS A 34 -12.61 0.61 -4.04
N TYR A 35 -11.95 1.49 -4.81
CA TYR A 35 -10.61 1.98 -4.47
C TYR A 35 -10.67 3.10 -3.43
N ASP A 36 -11.44 4.16 -3.69
CA ASP A 36 -11.49 5.33 -2.80
C ASP A 36 -12.44 5.12 -1.61
N GLY A 37 -13.59 4.50 -1.86
CA GLY A 37 -14.61 4.22 -0.84
C GLY A 37 -14.16 3.15 0.15
N TYR A 38 -14.21 1.88 -0.24
CA TYR A 38 -13.94 0.78 0.69
C TYR A 38 -12.44 0.57 0.94
N GLY A 39 -11.62 0.56 -0.12
CA GLY A 39 -10.18 0.38 -0.01
C GLY A 39 -9.51 1.47 0.83
N LYS A 40 -9.56 2.72 0.37
CA LYS A 40 -8.89 3.86 1.01
C LYS A 40 -9.69 4.50 2.13
N GLY A 41 -11.02 4.42 2.13
CA GLY A 41 -11.86 4.99 3.18
C GLY A 41 -12.11 4.07 4.37
N GLN A 42 -12.14 2.74 4.17
CA GLN A 42 -12.44 1.78 5.24
C GLN A 42 -11.22 0.92 5.61
N LEU A 43 -10.67 0.16 4.66
CA LEU A 43 -9.62 -0.82 4.95
C LEU A 43 -8.29 -0.16 5.32
N TRP A 44 -7.84 0.82 4.53
CA TRP A 44 -6.54 1.45 4.72
C TRP A 44 -6.41 2.14 6.10
N PRO A 45 -7.34 3.00 6.56
CA PRO A 45 -7.25 3.62 7.88
C PRO A 45 -7.23 2.56 8.99
N LEU A 46 -8.15 1.59 8.93
CA LEU A 46 -8.26 0.51 9.90
C LEU A 46 -6.96 -0.29 10.01
N PHE A 47 -6.36 -0.66 8.88
CA PHE A 47 -5.13 -1.46 8.84
C PHE A 47 -3.93 -0.70 9.40
N HIS A 48 -3.98 0.64 9.37
CA HIS A 48 -2.93 1.51 9.89
C HIS A 48 -3.27 2.09 11.27
N TYR A 49 -4.23 1.52 12.01
CA TYR A 49 -4.61 1.96 13.35
C TYR A 49 -5.14 3.40 13.41
N LEU A 50 -5.64 3.91 12.27
CA LEU A 50 -6.34 5.18 12.19
C LEU A 50 -7.83 4.92 12.35
N LEU A 51 -8.33 5.07 13.57
CA LEU A 51 -9.76 4.97 13.83
C LEU A 51 -10.50 6.15 13.20
N TRP A 52 -11.71 5.89 12.70
CA TRP A 52 -12.52 6.92 12.07
C TRP A 52 -12.99 7.96 13.09
N GLU A 53 -12.56 9.21 12.93
CA GLU A 53 -12.93 10.34 13.80
C GLU A 53 -14.45 10.60 13.78
N ASN A 54 -15.09 10.41 12.62
CA ASN A 54 -16.54 10.56 12.44
C ASN A 54 -17.15 9.27 11.89
N VAL A 55 -17.72 8.47 12.80
CA VAL A 55 -18.33 7.17 12.48
C VAL A 55 -19.58 7.34 11.62
N GLU A 56 -20.41 8.36 11.85
CA GLU A 56 -21.63 8.59 11.08
C GLU A 56 -21.33 8.84 9.60
N GLU A 57 -20.36 9.72 9.31
CA GLU A 57 -19.98 10.03 7.94
C GLU A 57 -19.31 8.84 7.25
N THR A 58 -18.51 8.08 7.99
CA THR A 58 -17.82 6.88 7.50
C THR A 58 -18.81 5.77 7.15
N MET A 59 -19.84 5.58 7.98
CA MET A 59 -20.83 4.52 7.81
C MET A 59 -21.90 4.87 6.78
N LYS A 60 -22.15 6.16 6.51
CA LYS A 60 -23.18 6.62 5.56
C LYS A 60 -23.05 5.98 4.17
N ASN A 61 -21.83 5.84 3.67
CA ASN A 61 -21.56 5.28 2.33
C ASN A 61 -20.89 3.89 2.39
N GLU A 62 -20.87 3.24 3.56
CA GLU A 62 -20.18 1.94 3.73
C GLU A 62 -20.78 0.88 2.82
N LYS A 63 -22.11 0.80 2.76
CA LYS A 63 -22.82 -0.21 1.98
C LYS A 63 -22.53 -0.07 0.49
N ASP A 64 -22.72 1.13 -0.08
CA ASP A 64 -22.48 1.36 -1.52
C ASP A 64 -21.02 1.11 -1.90
N SER A 65 -20.09 1.49 -1.01
CA SER A 65 -18.66 1.23 -1.21
C SER A 65 -18.34 -0.26 -1.13
N TRP A 66 -18.98 -0.99 -0.20
CA TRP A 66 -18.85 -2.44 -0.08
C TRP A 66 -19.39 -3.17 -1.31
N ASP A 67 -20.57 -2.78 -1.79
CA ASP A 67 -21.18 -3.40 -2.98
C ASP A 67 -20.30 -3.17 -4.22
N ALA A 68 -19.75 -1.97 -4.39
CA ALA A 68 -18.74 -1.68 -5.40
C ALA A 68 -17.45 -2.50 -5.21
N TYR A 69 -17.03 -2.71 -3.97
CA TYR A 69 -15.84 -3.50 -3.64
C TYR A 69 -16.01 -4.98 -4.01
N VAL A 70 -17.17 -5.56 -3.69
CA VAL A 70 -17.55 -6.92 -4.07
C VAL A 70 -17.59 -7.06 -5.59
N LEU A 71 -18.30 -6.16 -6.29
CA LEU A 71 -18.43 -6.22 -7.74
C LEU A 71 -17.07 -6.07 -8.45
N ALA A 72 -16.18 -5.20 -7.96
CA ALA A 72 -14.83 -5.12 -8.48
C ALA A 72 -14.07 -6.44 -8.28
N ASN A 73 -14.13 -7.07 -7.10
CA ASN A 73 -13.49 -8.37 -6.85
C ASN A 73 -14.06 -9.47 -7.76
N GLU A 74 -15.37 -9.47 -8.04
CA GLU A 74 -16.00 -10.38 -9.00
C GLU A 74 -15.47 -10.18 -10.43
N LEU A 75 -15.31 -8.94 -10.88
CA LEU A 75 -14.72 -8.64 -12.20
C LEU A 75 -13.26 -9.10 -12.31
N TYR A 76 -12.48 -9.03 -11.23
CA TYR A 76 -11.14 -9.61 -11.18
C TYR A 76 -11.18 -11.15 -11.27
N VAL A 77 -12.12 -11.79 -10.57
CA VAL A 77 -12.33 -13.23 -10.65
C VAL A 77 -12.67 -13.64 -12.08
N ASP A 78 -13.59 -12.93 -12.74
CA ASP A 78 -13.98 -13.23 -14.13
C ASP A 78 -12.82 -13.06 -15.11
N ALA A 79 -11.98 -12.03 -14.93
CA ALA A 79 -10.77 -11.85 -15.73
C ALA A 79 -9.77 -12.99 -15.53
N ILE A 80 -9.55 -13.44 -14.28
CA ILE A 80 -8.68 -14.59 -13.98
C ILE A 80 -9.24 -15.85 -14.64
N MET A 81 -10.55 -16.12 -14.50
CA MET A 81 -11.19 -17.28 -15.12
C MET A 81 -11.09 -17.29 -16.64
N SER A 82 -11.03 -16.12 -17.29
CA SER A 82 -10.95 -16.05 -18.75
C SER A 82 -9.61 -16.51 -19.33
N VAL A 83 -8.57 -16.61 -18.51
CA VAL A 83 -7.21 -17.02 -18.92
C VAL A 83 -6.64 -18.18 -18.10
N TYR A 84 -7.38 -18.66 -17.10
CA TYR A 84 -6.90 -19.72 -16.23
C TYR A 84 -6.81 -21.05 -16.99
N GLU A 85 -5.65 -21.71 -16.91
CA GLU A 85 -5.47 -23.06 -17.43
C GLU A 85 -5.41 -24.04 -16.26
N GLU A 86 -6.31 -25.03 -16.30
CA GLU A 86 -6.28 -26.17 -15.40
C GLU A 86 -5.11 -27.09 -15.75
N GLY A 87 -4.47 -27.65 -14.73
CA GLY A 87 -3.41 -28.64 -14.92
C GLY A 87 -3.96 -29.97 -15.43
N ASP A 88 -3.13 -30.73 -16.15
CA ASP A 88 -3.47 -32.09 -16.56
C ASP A 88 -3.58 -33.03 -15.34
N THR A 89 -4.81 -33.41 -15.01
CA THR A 89 -5.11 -34.38 -13.94
C THR A 89 -4.42 -35.75 -14.09
N GLY A 90 -3.94 -36.11 -15.29
CA GLY A 90 -3.15 -37.31 -15.57
C GLY A 90 -1.65 -37.17 -15.28
N ASN A 91 -1.15 -35.94 -15.08
CA ASN A 91 0.25 -35.64 -14.84
C ASN A 91 0.43 -34.95 -13.47
N VAL A 92 0.95 -35.69 -12.49
CA VAL A 92 1.14 -35.21 -11.10
C VAL A 92 2.08 -34.00 -11.01
N LEU A 93 2.86 -33.69 -12.05
CA LEU A 93 3.73 -32.51 -12.10
C LEU A 93 3.06 -31.28 -12.72
N ASP A 94 1.93 -31.44 -13.39
CA ASP A 94 1.15 -30.34 -13.95
C ASP A 94 0.03 -29.94 -12.98
N VAL A 95 0.41 -29.10 -12.02
CA VAL A 95 -0.50 -28.58 -10.99
C VAL A 95 -1.35 -27.40 -11.48
N GLY A 96 -1.30 -27.09 -12.78
CA GLY A 96 -1.97 -25.94 -13.39
C GLY A 96 -1.37 -24.61 -12.95
N TRP A 97 -2.08 -23.53 -13.27
CA TRP A 97 -1.62 -22.19 -12.94
C TRP A 97 -1.74 -21.89 -11.44
N ILE A 98 -0.70 -21.26 -10.89
CA ILE A 98 -0.69 -20.72 -9.53
C ILE A 98 -1.21 -19.28 -9.57
N VAL A 99 -2.27 -18.99 -8.81
CA VAL A 99 -2.84 -17.64 -8.72
C VAL A 99 -2.24 -16.92 -7.53
N TRP A 100 -1.52 -15.82 -7.76
CA TRP A 100 -0.94 -15.00 -6.70
C TRP A 100 -1.62 -13.63 -6.62
N ILE A 101 -2.32 -13.38 -5.51
CA ILE A 101 -3.15 -12.19 -5.29
C ILE A 101 -2.45 -11.25 -4.31
N HIS A 102 -2.50 -9.94 -4.59
CA HIS A 102 -1.79 -8.94 -3.81
C HIS A 102 -2.70 -7.86 -3.20
N ASP A 103 -2.46 -7.61 -1.93
CA ASP A 103 -2.92 -6.45 -1.14
C ASP A 103 -4.43 -6.37 -0.85
N TYR A 104 -4.78 -5.42 0.03
CA TYR A 104 -6.12 -5.29 0.61
C TYR A 104 -7.24 -4.91 -0.37
N HIS A 105 -6.93 -4.63 -1.64
CA HIS A 105 -7.97 -4.31 -2.63
C HIS A 105 -8.70 -5.56 -3.14
N LEU A 106 -8.10 -6.74 -2.96
CA LEU A 106 -8.56 -8.01 -3.54
C LEU A 106 -8.79 -9.08 -2.45
N LEU A 107 -9.24 -8.66 -1.25
CA LEU A 107 -9.38 -9.57 -0.11
C LEU A 107 -10.44 -10.66 -0.33
N LEU A 108 -11.38 -10.47 -1.27
CA LEU A 108 -12.47 -11.43 -1.52
C LEU A 108 -12.15 -12.40 -2.66
N VAL A 109 -11.24 -12.02 -3.56
CA VAL A 109 -10.85 -12.83 -4.72
C VAL A 109 -10.48 -14.26 -4.36
N PRO A 110 -9.68 -14.57 -3.31
CA PRO A 110 -9.28 -15.95 -3.04
C PRO A 110 -10.47 -16.88 -2.79
N GLN A 111 -11.42 -16.47 -1.93
CA GLN A 111 -12.62 -17.26 -1.65
C GLN A 111 -13.58 -17.32 -2.83
N MET A 112 -13.68 -16.26 -3.63
CA MET A 112 -14.50 -16.26 -4.85
C MET A 112 -13.94 -17.24 -5.89
N LEU A 113 -12.62 -17.25 -6.11
CA LEU A 113 -11.95 -18.19 -7.01
C LEU A 113 -12.09 -19.63 -6.50
N ARG A 114 -11.83 -19.89 -5.22
CA ARG A 114 -11.97 -21.24 -4.63
C ARG A 114 -13.35 -21.85 -4.84
N LYS A 115 -14.41 -21.03 -4.88
CA LYS A 115 -15.77 -21.50 -5.16
C LYS A 115 -15.96 -21.94 -6.62
N LYS A 116 -15.25 -21.30 -7.56
CA LYS A 116 -15.29 -21.64 -8.98
C LYS A 116 -14.33 -22.79 -9.32
N ILE A 117 -13.15 -22.81 -8.70
CA ILE A 117 -12.10 -23.82 -8.90
C ILE A 117 -11.64 -24.34 -7.51
N PRO A 118 -12.29 -25.40 -7.00
CA PRO A 118 -11.98 -25.95 -5.67
C PRO A 118 -10.53 -26.36 -5.46
N GLU A 119 -9.84 -26.81 -6.50
CA GLU A 119 -8.46 -27.32 -6.43
C GLU A 119 -7.38 -26.28 -6.76
N ALA A 120 -7.75 -25.03 -7.07
CA ALA A 120 -6.80 -24.00 -7.49
C ALA A 120 -5.68 -23.76 -6.46
N LEU A 121 -4.44 -23.59 -6.90
CA LEU A 121 -3.35 -23.15 -6.03
C LEU A 121 -3.38 -21.62 -5.92
N ILE A 122 -3.80 -21.12 -4.75
CA ILE A 122 -4.03 -19.69 -4.50
C ILE A 122 -3.09 -19.21 -3.40
N GLY A 123 -2.20 -18.28 -3.74
CA GLY A 123 -1.41 -17.50 -2.80
C GLY A 123 -2.00 -16.10 -2.63
N PHE A 124 -2.02 -15.59 -1.40
CA PHE A 124 -2.35 -14.19 -1.12
C PHE A 124 -1.21 -13.54 -0.35
N PHE A 125 -0.84 -12.31 -0.70
CA PHE A 125 0.18 -11.55 0.02
C PHE A 125 -0.34 -10.16 0.41
N LEU A 126 -0.36 -9.86 1.71
CA LEU A 126 -0.75 -8.55 2.21
C LEU A 126 0.48 -7.65 2.35
N HIS A 127 0.55 -6.62 1.50
CA HIS A 127 1.62 -5.63 1.55
C HIS A 127 1.45 -4.63 2.69
N SER A 128 0.20 -4.28 2.99
CA SER A 128 -0.15 -3.40 4.09
C SER A 128 -0.02 -4.09 5.46
N PRO A 129 0.04 -3.33 6.57
CA PRO A 129 -0.09 -3.91 7.90
C PRO A 129 -1.41 -4.66 8.08
N PHE A 130 -1.45 -5.56 9.05
CA PHE A 130 -2.70 -6.15 9.52
C PHE A 130 -2.93 -5.75 10.99
N PRO A 131 -4.11 -5.19 11.34
CA PRO A 131 -4.35 -4.62 12.65
C PRO A 131 -4.67 -5.69 13.69
N THR A 132 -4.52 -5.37 14.98
CA THR A 132 -4.94 -6.27 16.07
C THR A 132 -6.43 -6.62 15.94
N SER A 133 -6.83 -7.76 16.53
CA SER A 133 -8.24 -8.17 16.55
C SER A 133 -9.17 -7.19 17.25
N GLU A 134 -8.64 -6.31 18.12
CA GLU A 134 -9.43 -5.27 18.78
C GLU A 134 -9.87 -4.21 17.79
N ILE A 135 -8.91 -3.71 17.00
CA ILE A 135 -9.16 -2.74 15.93
C ILE A 135 -9.94 -3.40 14.80
N PHE A 136 -9.54 -4.61 14.35
CA PHE A 136 -10.20 -5.29 13.23
C PHE A 136 -11.70 -5.55 13.46
N ARG A 137 -12.12 -5.76 14.73
CA ARG A 137 -13.53 -5.96 15.07
C ARG A 137 -14.42 -4.74 14.79
N CYS A 138 -13.84 -3.55 14.65
CA CYS A 138 -14.56 -2.34 14.27
C CYS A 138 -15.04 -2.37 12.81
N LEU A 139 -14.48 -3.23 11.95
CA LEU A 139 -14.93 -3.37 10.56
C LEU A 139 -16.31 -4.05 10.50
N PRO A 140 -17.32 -3.45 9.84
CA PRO A 140 -18.64 -4.08 9.69
C PRO A 140 -18.57 -5.44 8.98
N ARG A 141 -17.83 -5.52 7.86
CA ARG A 141 -17.68 -6.72 7.00
C ARG A 141 -16.49 -7.60 7.39
N ARG A 142 -16.10 -7.58 8.67
CA ARG A 142 -14.94 -8.30 9.21
C ARG A 142 -14.96 -9.79 8.88
N LYS A 143 -16.14 -10.43 8.88
CA LYS A 143 -16.25 -11.86 8.63
C LYS A 143 -15.99 -12.17 7.16
N GLU A 144 -16.63 -11.41 6.27
CA GLU A 144 -16.54 -11.53 4.82
C GLU A 144 -15.10 -11.31 4.36
N VAL A 145 -14.42 -10.31 4.91
CA VAL A 145 -13.00 -10.04 4.62
C VAL A 145 -12.10 -11.19 5.06
N LEU A 146 -12.23 -11.70 6.29
CA LEU A 146 -11.41 -12.82 6.76
C LEU A 146 -11.66 -14.08 5.95
N MET A 147 -12.93 -14.44 5.74
CA MET A 147 -13.32 -15.59 4.93
C MET A 147 -12.86 -15.45 3.48
N GLY A 148 -12.85 -14.23 2.94
CA GLY A 148 -12.31 -13.89 1.64
C GLY A 148 -10.86 -14.35 1.47
N VAL A 149 -10.00 -13.94 2.40
CA VAL A 149 -8.56 -14.26 2.37
C VAL A 149 -8.29 -15.74 2.65
N LEU A 150 -9.08 -16.36 3.53
CA LEU A 150 -8.99 -17.78 3.87
C LEU A 150 -9.34 -18.74 2.72
N GLY A 151 -9.77 -18.25 1.56
CA GLY A 151 -9.85 -19.06 0.33
C GLY A 151 -8.48 -19.45 -0.26
N SER A 152 -7.40 -18.87 0.26
CA SER A 152 -6.02 -19.13 -0.16
C SER A 152 -5.46 -20.43 0.43
N ASN A 153 -4.48 -21.04 -0.25
CA ASN A 153 -3.64 -22.09 0.33
C ASN A 153 -2.55 -21.49 1.25
N LEU A 154 -1.96 -20.36 0.81
CA LEU A 154 -0.90 -19.65 1.51
C LEU A 154 -1.23 -18.16 1.64
N ILE A 155 -1.10 -17.61 2.84
CA ILE A 155 -1.23 -16.19 3.14
C ILE A 155 0.11 -15.66 3.65
N GLY A 156 0.70 -14.70 2.94
CA GLY A 156 1.96 -14.07 3.29
C GLY A 156 1.78 -12.67 3.88
N PHE A 157 2.60 -12.34 4.89
CA PHE A 157 2.67 -11.02 5.52
C PHE A 157 4.10 -10.49 5.56
N GLN A 158 4.24 -9.17 5.70
CA GLN A 158 5.53 -8.51 5.85
C GLN A 158 6.25 -8.81 7.18
N THR A 159 5.50 -9.03 8.27
CA THR A 159 6.08 -9.21 9.61
C THR A 159 5.35 -10.27 10.41
N TYR A 160 6.04 -10.84 11.41
CA TYR A 160 5.45 -11.77 12.38
C TYR A 160 4.24 -11.16 13.11
N SER A 161 4.29 -9.86 13.45
CA SER A 161 3.19 -9.22 14.18
C SER A 161 1.90 -9.22 13.37
N TYR A 162 1.97 -8.93 12.07
CA TYR A 162 0.80 -8.89 11.19
C TYR A 162 0.20 -10.29 11.00
N ALA A 163 1.06 -11.30 10.79
CA ALA A 163 0.64 -12.70 10.72
C ALA A 163 -0.09 -13.14 12.01
N ARG A 164 0.50 -12.87 13.18
CA ARG A 164 -0.11 -13.17 14.48
C ARG A 164 -1.45 -12.46 14.67
N HIS A 165 -1.56 -11.20 14.24
CA HIS A 165 -2.81 -10.46 14.34
C HIS A 165 -3.90 -11.01 13.43
N PHE A 166 -3.55 -11.46 12.22
CA PHE A 166 -4.48 -12.15 11.34
C PHE A 166 -4.99 -13.46 11.96
N ILE A 167 -4.09 -14.31 12.46
CA ILE A 167 -4.46 -15.55 13.18
C ILE A 167 -5.41 -15.24 14.35
N SER A 168 -5.05 -14.25 15.17
CA SER A 168 -5.87 -13.82 16.30
C SER A 168 -7.25 -13.26 15.87
N SER A 169 -7.35 -12.65 14.69
CA SER A 169 -8.61 -12.18 14.14
C SER A 169 -9.45 -13.35 13.63
N CYS A 170 -8.86 -14.35 12.97
CA CYS A 170 -9.55 -15.58 12.58
C CYS A 170 -10.14 -16.31 13.79
N THR A 171 -9.36 -16.50 14.86
CA THR A 171 -9.85 -17.18 16.07
C THR A 171 -10.95 -16.39 16.76
N ARG A 172 -10.76 -15.08 16.99
CA ARG A 172 -11.70 -14.26 17.78
C ARG A 172 -12.96 -13.84 17.03
N VAL A 173 -12.89 -13.69 15.70
CA VAL A 173 -14.02 -13.20 14.88
C VAL A 173 -14.80 -14.35 14.26
N LEU A 174 -14.11 -15.41 13.82
CA LEU A 174 -14.72 -16.56 13.14
C LEU A 174 -14.84 -17.80 14.02
N GLY A 175 -14.14 -17.86 15.17
CA GLY A 175 -14.15 -19.04 16.04
C GLY A 175 -13.35 -20.21 15.48
N LEU A 176 -12.44 -19.97 14.54
CA LEU A 176 -11.64 -21.01 13.91
C LEU A 176 -10.51 -21.48 14.81
N GLU A 177 -10.13 -22.75 14.68
CA GLU A 177 -8.91 -23.28 15.28
C GLU A 177 -7.68 -22.82 14.50
N SER A 178 -6.56 -22.66 15.19
CA SER A 178 -5.33 -22.21 14.55
C SER A 178 -4.11 -22.77 15.26
N THR A 179 -3.02 -22.83 14.51
CA THR A 179 -1.68 -23.15 15.00
C THR A 179 -0.74 -22.03 14.59
N PRO A 180 0.51 -22.00 15.08
CA PRO A 180 1.51 -21.06 14.58
C PRO A 180 1.78 -21.18 13.06
N LYS A 181 1.42 -22.31 12.43
CA LYS A 181 1.63 -22.57 11.00
C LYS A 181 0.48 -22.05 10.11
N GLY A 182 -0.70 -21.84 10.67
CA GLY A 182 -1.90 -21.57 9.87
C GLY A 182 -3.21 -21.65 10.62
N VAL A 183 -4.31 -21.45 9.90
CA VAL A 183 -5.69 -21.47 10.42
C VAL A 183 -6.43 -22.64 9.76
N ASP A 184 -7.16 -23.42 10.54
CA ASP A 184 -8.07 -24.43 9.98
C ASP A 184 -9.31 -23.72 9.45
N TYR A 185 -9.59 -23.92 8.16
CA TYR A 185 -10.77 -23.37 7.51
C TYR A 185 -11.37 -24.41 6.58
N LYS A 186 -12.60 -24.85 6.91
CA LYS A 186 -13.38 -25.83 6.14
C LYS A 186 -12.65 -27.16 5.93
N GLY A 187 -11.88 -27.62 6.91
CA GLY A 187 -11.15 -28.89 6.85
C GLY A 187 -9.81 -28.80 6.13
N PHE A 188 -9.38 -27.59 5.75
CA PHE A 188 -8.06 -27.35 5.16
C PHE A 188 -7.24 -26.44 6.07
N LEU A 189 -5.95 -26.74 6.23
CA LEU A 189 -5.01 -25.85 6.89
C LEU A 189 -4.55 -24.78 5.91
N VAL A 190 -5.01 -23.54 6.12
CA VAL A 190 -4.53 -22.36 5.39
C VAL A 190 -3.19 -21.93 5.98
N MET A 191 -2.11 -22.09 5.23
CA MET A 191 -0.76 -21.79 5.70
C MET A 191 -0.54 -20.28 5.80
N ILE A 192 0.20 -19.86 6.83
CA ILE A 192 0.57 -18.46 7.03
C ILE A 192 2.09 -18.34 7.08
N GLY A 193 2.63 -17.42 6.26
CA GLY A 193 4.06 -17.18 6.14
C GLY A 193 4.44 -15.71 6.30
N ILE A 194 5.73 -15.48 6.56
CA ILE A 194 6.32 -14.16 6.74
C ILE A 194 7.38 -13.97 5.68
N PHE A 195 7.10 -13.08 4.73
CA PHE A 195 7.95 -12.85 3.57
C PHE A 195 8.14 -11.33 3.39
N PRO A 196 9.08 -10.70 4.13
CA PRO A 196 9.36 -9.29 3.97
C PRO A 196 9.79 -9.00 2.52
N ILE A 197 9.11 -8.07 1.85
CA ILE A 197 9.40 -7.76 0.45
C ILE A 197 10.76 -7.04 0.33
N GLY A 198 11.58 -7.52 -0.60
CA GLY A 198 12.86 -6.89 -0.96
C GLY A 198 12.74 -5.91 -2.13
N VAL A 199 13.86 -5.27 -2.44
CA VAL A 199 14.02 -4.48 -3.66
C VAL A 199 14.95 -5.19 -4.64
N ASP A 200 14.87 -4.83 -5.92
CA ASP A 200 15.85 -5.26 -6.92
C ASP A 200 17.17 -4.50 -6.72
N VAL A 201 18.05 -5.09 -5.91
CA VAL A 201 19.34 -4.50 -5.50
C VAL A 201 20.24 -4.28 -6.71
N GLU A 202 20.30 -5.24 -7.64
CA GLU A 202 21.17 -5.18 -8.81
C GLU A 202 20.78 -4.04 -9.74
N ARG A 203 19.47 -3.89 -10.02
CA ARG A 203 18.96 -2.80 -10.86
C ARG A 203 19.19 -1.44 -10.21
N ILE A 204 18.99 -1.32 -8.89
CA ILE A 204 19.26 -0.08 -8.16
C ILE A 204 20.75 0.27 -8.23
N GLU A 205 21.63 -0.69 -7.98
CA GLU A 205 23.08 -0.47 -7.98
C GLU A 205 23.61 -0.11 -9.39
N LYS A 206 23.08 -0.76 -10.43
CA LYS A 206 23.38 -0.42 -11.83
C LYS A 206 22.96 1.01 -12.15
N ARG A 207 21.77 1.44 -11.70
CA ARG A 207 21.27 2.80 -11.91
C ARG A 207 22.11 3.83 -11.15
N ARG A 208 22.45 3.56 -9.89
CA ARG A 208 23.28 4.43 -9.05
C ARG A 208 24.63 4.75 -9.69
N LYS A 209 25.20 3.80 -10.45
CA LYS A 209 26.47 3.95 -11.17
C LYS A 209 26.34 4.66 -12.52
N SER A 210 25.13 4.99 -12.97
CA SER A 210 24.92 5.65 -14.25
C SER A 210 25.50 7.07 -14.28
N GLU A 211 25.92 7.50 -15.46
CA GLU A 211 26.54 8.82 -15.65
C GLU A 211 25.60 9.98 -15.31
N LYS A 212 24.30 9.81 -15.57
CA LYS A 212 23.27 10.80 -15.20
C LYS A 212 23.22 11.02 -13.70
N VAL A 213 23.22 9.94 -12.91
CA VAL A 213 23.17 10.01 -11.44
C VAL A 213 24.48 10.59 -10.88
N LYS A 214 25.65 10.21 -11.43
CA LYS A 214 26.94 10.79 -11.00
C LYS A 214 26.99 12.31 -11.15
N LYS A 215 26.55 12.82 -12.30
CA LYS A 215 26.44 14.28 -12.55
C LYS A 215 25.52 14.96 -11.55
N LYS A 216 24.39 14.34 -11.20
CA LYS A 216 23.47 14.87 -10.17
C LYS A 216 24.11 14.89 -8.78
N ILE A 217 24.86 13.85 -8.42
CA ILE A 217 25.61 13.81 -7.16
C ILE A 217 26.62 14.97 -7.09
N GLU A 218 27.33 15.28 -8.19
CA GLU A 218 28.27 16.41 -8.25
C GLU A 218 27.57 17.74 -8.03
N VAL A 219 26.47 17.99 -8.75
CA VAL A 219 25.66 19.22 -8.60
C VAL A 219 25.12 19.38 -7.17
N ILE A 220 24.63 18.30 -6.55
CA ILE A 220 24.13 18.34 -5.17
C ILE A 220 25.26 18.62 -4.18
N LYS A 221 26.45 18.02 -4.39
CA LYS A 221 27.64 18.29 -3.56
C LYS A 221 28.09 19.75 -3.66
N GLU A 222 28.09 20.32 -4.86
CA GLU A 222 28.42 21.73 -5.08
C GLU A 222 27.38 22.65 -4.40
N MET A 223 26.09 22.33 -4.54
CA MET A 223 24.99 23.12 -3.96
C MET A 223 25.05 23.22 -2.43
N PHE A 224 25.36 22.12 -1.74
CA PHE A 224 25.37 22.08 -0.28
C PHE A 224 26.75 22.17 0.35
N GLY A 225 27.82 22.18 -0.47
CA GLY A 225 29.21 22.28 -0.02
C GLY A 225 29.57 21.25 1.03
N ASN A 226 30.18 21.70 2.14
CA ASN A 226 30.65 20.83 3.23
C ASN A 226 29.58 20.49 4.28
N LYS A 227 28.30 20.82 4.03
CA LYS A 227 27.22 20.56 4.98
C LYS A 227 26.86 19.08 5.02
N LYS A 228 26.34 18.62 6.15
CA LYS A 228 25.79 17.26 6.32
C LYS A 228 24.34 17.24 5.85
N LEU A 229 24.02 16.31 4.97
CA LEU A 229 22.66 16.16 4.42
C LEU A 229 21.92 15.04 5.13
N ILE A 230 20.73 15.36 5.63
CA ILE A 230 19.70 14.39 5.99
C ILE A 230 18.69 14.40 4.85
N VAL A 231 18.49 13.24 4.20
CA VAL A 231 17.57 13.15 3.05
C VAL A 231 16.40 12.25 3.41
N GLY A 232 15.18 12.75 3.23
CA GLY A 232 13.93 12.02 3.43
C GLY A 232 13.08 12.06 2.16
N ARG A 233 12.51 10.92 1.78
CA ARG A 233 11.53 10.83 0.67
C ARG A 233 10.33 10.02 1.12
N ASP A 234 9.21 10.70 1.31
CA ASP A 234 8.02 10.10 1.92
C ASP A 234 6.75 10.53 1.17
N LYS A 235 5.70 9.71 1.22
CA LYS A 235 4.36 10.20 0.88
C LYS A 235 3.91 11.13 2.00
N LEU A 236 3.18 12.19 1.63
CA LEU A 236 2.60 13.07 2.63
C LEU A 236 1.31 12.45 3.18
N ASP A 237 1.48 11.61 4.20
CA ASP A 237 0.39 10.93 4.92
C ASP A 237 0.64 10.96 6.44
N GLU A 238 -0.35 10.55 7.24
CA GLU A 238 -0.29 10.58 8.71
C GLU A 238 0.72 9.58 9.29
N ILE A 239 1.03 8.53 8.54
CA ILE A 239 1.76 7.36 9.04
C ILE A 239 3.23 7.36 8.65
N LYS A 240 3.66 8.17 7.66
CA LYS A 240 5.06 8.33 7.27
C LYS A 240 5.84 9.20 8.25
N GLY A 241 5.18 9.88 9.17
CA GLY A 241 5.85 10.58 10.27
C GLY A 241 6.71 11.77 9.85
N VAL A 242 6.43 12.40 8.70
CA VAL A 242 7.18 13.59 8.22
C VAL A 242 7.18 14.70 9.27
N GLN A 243 6.03 14.93 9.92
CA GLN A 243 5.91 15.90 11.01
C GLN A 243 6.84 15.56 12.19
N HIS A 244 6.96 14.28 12.54
CA HIS A 244 7.78 13.83 13.66
C HIS A 244 9.27 13.99 13.33
N LYS A 245 9.66 13.69 12.08
CA LYS A 245 11.02 13.94 11.57
C LYS A 245 11.37 15.42 11.66
N LEU A 246 10.48 16.31 11.22
CA LEU A 246 10.69 17.77 11.27
C LEU A 246 10.79 18.28 12.71
N ASN A 247 9.88 17.88 13.60
CA ASN A 247 9.94 18.27 15.01
C ASN A 247 11.20 17.74 15.70
N SER A 248 11.65 16.53 15.35
CA SER A 248 12.89 15.96 15.87
C SER A 248 14.11 16.72 15.38
N PHE A 249 14.10 17.15 14.10
CA PHE A 249 15.16 17.99 13.54
C PHE A 249 15.21 19.37 14.21
N GLU A 250 14.05 19.99 14.46
CA GLU A 250 13.97 21.23 15.23
C GLU A 250 14.54 21.08 16.64
N LYS A 251 14.16 20.01 17.34
CA LYS A 251 14.67 19.69 18.67
C LYS A 251 16.19 19.50 18.64
N PHE A 252 16.71 18.75 17.66
CA PHE A 252 18.14 18.56 17.44
C PHE A 252 18.89 19.90 17.28
N LEU A 253 18.41 20.82 16.44
CA LEU A 253 19.03 22.14 16.28
C LEU A 253 18.94 23.02 17.55
N SER A 254 17.93 22.79 18.38
CA SER A 254 17.80 23.46 19.67
C SER A 254 18.81 22.95 20.69
N GLU A 255 18.94 21.62 20.81
CA GLU A 255 19.80 20.96 21.81
C GLU A 255 21.29 21.00 21.45
N TYR A 256 21.62 21.04 20.16
CA TYR A 256 23.01 21.03 19.69
C TYR A 256 23.31 22.24 18.78
N PRO A 257 23.58 23.42 19.38
CA PRO A 257 23.87 24.64 18.62
C PRO A 257 25.04 24.54 17.65
N GLU A 258 26.01 23.68 17.92
CA GLU A 258 27.19 23.42 17.09
C GLU A 258 26.84 22.91 15.68
N PHE A 259 25.69 22.25 15.52
CA PHE A 259 25.23 21.75 14.21
C PHE A 259 24.41 22.77 13.41
N ARG A 260 24.09 23.92 13.99
CA ARG A 260 23.44 25.01 13.24
C ARG A 260 24.37 25.48 12.13
N ASN A 261 23.80 25.77 10.96
CA ASN A 261 24.55 26.07 9.73
C ASN A 261 25.43 24.93 9.18
N GLN A 262 25.51 23.77 9.86
CA GLN A 262 26.29 22.61 9.40
C GLN A 262 25.44 21.47 8.83
N VAL A 263 24.17 21.37 9.22
CA VAL A 263 23.27 20.27 8.83
C VAL A 263 22.06 20.81 8.06
N VAL A 264 21.72 20.16 6.95
CA VAL A 264 20.54 20.47 6.13
C VAL A 264 19.64 19.24 6.03
N LEU A 265 18.34 19.45 6.22
CA LEU A 265 17.31 18.45 5.96
C LEU A 265 16.69 18.70 4.57
N VAL A 266 16.89 17.77 3.65
CA VAL A 266 16.20 17.73 2.36
C VAL A 266 15.04 16.75 2.47
N GLN A 267 13.81 17.27 2.50
CA GLN A 267 12.61 16.44 2.53
C GLN A 267 11.89 16.54 1.20
N VAL A 268 11.78 15.42 0.50
CA VAL A 268 10.94 15.27 -0.68
C VAL A 268 9.63 14.64 -0.24
N THR A 269 8.50 15.28 -0.56
CA THR A 269 7.19 14.67 -0.37
C THR A 269 6.46 14.50 -1.68
N THR A 270 5.95 13.29 -1.92
CA THR A 270 5.09 13.05 -3.07
C THR A 270 3.64 13.35 -2.67
N PRO A 271 2.89 14.15 -3.46
CA PRO A 271 1.48 14.38 -3.18
C PRO A 271 0.75 13.03 -3.12
N GLY A 272 0.02 12.80 -2.02
CA GLY A 272 -0.95 11.70 -1.96
C GLY A 272 -2.07 11.95 -2.99
N ARG A 273 -2.66 10.89 -3.55
CA ARG A 273 -3.89 11.05 -4.35
C ARG A 273 -4.98 11.70 -3.48
N GLU A 274 -5.76 12.60 -4.06
CA GLU A 274 -6.73 13.45 -3.34
C GLU A 274 -7.82 12.68 -2.59
N VAL A 275 -8.11 11.46 -3.02
CA VAL A 275 -9.35 10.78 -2.64
C VAL A 275 -9.09 9.79 -1.50
N GLY A 276 -9.85 9.94 -0.41
CA GLY A 276 -9.84 9.06 0.76
C GLY A 276 -8.98 9.52 1.95
N HIS A 277 -8.27 10.65 1.86
CA HIS A 277 -7.49 11.20 3.00
C HIS A 277 -8.05 12.56 3.40
N LYS A 278 -9.14 12.56 4.19
CA LYS A 278 -9.84 13.78 4.66
C LYS A 278 -8.92 14.77 5.39
N ASN A 279 -7.80 14.28 5.94
CA ASN A 279 -6.83 15.09 6.68
C ASN A 279 -5.62 15.54 5.85
N LYS A 280 -5.52 15.21 4.55
CA LYS A 280 -4.35 15.56 3.73
C LYS A 280 -4.02 17.05 3.84
N LYS A 281 -4.96 17.93 3.51
CA LYS A 281 -4.76 19.39 3.56
C LYS A 281 -4.27 19.87 4.94
N LYS A 282 -4.81 19.30 6.03
CA LYS A 282 -4.36 19.62 7.40
C LYS A 282 -2.91 19.22 7.61
N ILE A 283 -2.49 18.05 7.14
CA ILE A 283 -1.10 17.56 7.21
C ILE A 283 -0.18 18.45 6.38
N GLU A 284 -0.58 18.84 5.16
CA GLU A 284 0.24 19.71 4.31
C GLU A 284 0.43 21.08 4.98
N THR A 285 -0.65 21.67 5.49
CA THR A 285 -0.58 22.93 6.25
C THR A 285 0.35 22.77 7.45
N ARG A 286 0.21 21.70 8.24
CA ARG A 286 1.02 21.49 9.44
C ARG A 286 2.49 21.28 9.13
N VAL A 287 2.81 20.54 8.07
CA VAL A 287 4.19 20.36 7.61
C VAL A 287 4.79 21.70 7.16
N SER A 288 4.06 22.49 6.37
CA SER A 288 4.51 23.82 5.93
C SER A 288 4.70 24.80 7.09
N GLU A 289 3.85 24.74 8.12
CA GLU A 289 4.00 25.52 9.36
C GLU A 289 5.29 25.16 10.09
N ILE A 290 5.58 23.86 10.28
CA ILE A 290 6.78 23.41 10.98
C ILE A 290 8.04 23.81 10.20
N ILE A 291 8.04 23.65 8.87
CA ILE A 291 9.16 24.05 8.01
C ILE A 291 9.41 25.56 8.13
N SER A 292 8.35 26.37 8.01
CA SER A 292 8.43 27.82 8.15
C SER A 292 8.98 28.22 9.52
N ARG A 293 8.55 27.54 10.59
CA ARG A 293 9.06 27.76 11.95
C ARG A 293 10.54 27.45 12.06
N ILE A 294 10.99 26.30 11.57
CA ILE A 294 12.41 25.89 11.62
C ILE A 294 13.28 26.87 10.82
N ASN A 295 12.89 27.14 9.58
CA ASN A 295 13.65 28.02 8.68
C ASN A 295 13.66 29.47 9.19
N GLY A 296 12.56 29.96 9.77
CA GLY A 296 12.52 31.28 10.38
C GLY A 296 13.38 31.42 11.65
N LYS A 297 13.50 30.34 12.43
CA LYS A 297 14.26 30.36 13.70
C LYS A 297 15.75 30.08 13.53
N TYR A 298 16.12 29.16 12.64
CA TYR A 298 17.51 28.68 12.49
C TYR A 298 18.11 29.01 11.13
N GLY A 299 17.34 29.55 10.20
CA GLY A 299 17.83 30.00 8.90
C GLY A 299 18.39 31.42 8.92
N SER A 300 19.06 31.76 7.83
CA SER A 300 19.59 33.09 7.53
C SER A 300 19.45 33.37 6.03
N LEU A 301 19.90 34.54 5.56
CA LEU A 301 19.90 34.86 4.13
C LEU A 301 20.72 33.87 3.29
N GLU A 302 21.75 33.27 3.88
CA GLU A 302 22.67 32.36 3.20
C GLU A 302 22.44 30.88 3.56
N PHE A 303 21.50 30.60 4.47
CA PHE A 303 21.31 29.26 5.01
C PHE A 303 19.84 28.92 5.24
N VAL A 304 19.40 27.81 4.63
CA VAL A 304 18.07 27.25 4.82
C VAL A 304 18.22 25.85 5.46
N PRO A 305 17.81 25.67 6.73
CA PRO A 305 17.95 24.38 7.42
C PRO A 305 17.12 23.26 6.80
N VAL A 306 15.94 23.57 6.24
CA VAL A 306 15.01 22.60 5.66
C VAL A 306 14.64 22.98 4.23
N HIS A 307 15.03 22.14 3.27
CA HIS A 307 14.58 22.21 1.89
C HIS A 307 13.45 21.22 1.67
N HIS A 308 12.24 21.72 1.35
CA HIS A 308 11.07 20.87 1.12
C HIS A 308 10.63 20.93 -0.35
N PHE A 309 10.62 19.76 -1.00
CA PHE A 309 10.17 19.61 -2.37
C PHE A 309 8.86 18.81 -2.42
N HIS A 310 7.77 19.46 -2.82
CA HIS A 310 6.45 18.84 -2.93
C HIS A 310 6.06 18.52 -4.37
N HIS A 311 6.79 17.62 -5.01
CA HIS A 311 6.45 17.11 -6.33
C HIS A 311 7.12 15.76 -6.59
N GLN A 312 6.72 15.12 -7.68
CA GLN A 312 7.41 13.93 -8.15
C GLN A 312 8.77 14.32 -8.73
N LEU A 313 9.83 13.69 -8.24
CA LEU A 313 11.16 13.81 -8.81
C LEU A 313 11.36 12.79 -9.93
N GLU A 314 12.17 13.19 -10.90
CA GLU A 314 12.73 12.26 -11.87
C GLU A 314 13.47 11.14 -11.15
N ARG A 315 13.47 9.94 -11.73
CA ARG A 315 14.05 8.78 -11.02
C ARG A 315 15.58 8.85 -10.85
N ASP A 316 16.28 9.73 -11.58
CA ASP A 316 17.72 9.94 -11.45
C ASP A 316 18.08 11.02 -10.40
N GLU A 317 17.09 11.79 -9.95
CA GLU A 317 17.20 12.82 -8.89
C GLU A 317 16.87 12.21 -7.52
#